data_AF-A0A060BV81-F1
#
_entry.id   AF-A0A060BV81-F1
#
_cell.length_a   1.000
_cell.length_b   1.000
_cell.length_c   1.000
_cell.angle_alpha   90.00
_cell.angle_beta   90.00
_cell.angle_gamma   90.00
#
_symmetry.space_group_name_H-M   'P 1'
#
loop_
_entity.id
_entity.type
_entity.pdbx_description
1 polymer ?
#
loop_
_entity_poly.entity_id
_entity_poly.type
_entity_poly.pdbx_seq_one_letter_code
_entity_poly.pdbx_strand_id
1 'polypeptide(L)'
;SNDAAAFAKWGFDYLKYDWPECDIMHTERMRRALEETGRDFVLSLCTSCDWKLYDSYTRSANILRANGDTRARWNVILRNGFTGDHWSKLIRPGCWFDMDMLGLGVMQMNVPSEENREGATDGLSRDEAITHFSPGPVSPVRCSSAATWPNWTASPAH
;
A
#
# COMPACT_ATOMS: atom_id res chain seq x y z
N SER A 1 4.56 -23.47 -15.33
CA SER A 1 5.36 -22.91 -14.23
C SER A 1 4.44 -22.65 -13.05
N ASN A 2 4.93 -22.74 -11.81
CA ASN A 2 4.19 -22.37 -10.60
C ASN A 2 4.92 -21.19 -9.95
N ASP A 3 4.41 -19.96 -10.16
CA ASP A 3 5.09 -18.73 -9.73
C ASP A 3 5.24 -18.67 -8.20
N ALA A 4 4.25 -19.15 -7.45
CA ALA A 4 4.32 -19.23 -5.99
C ALA A 4 5.51 -20.09 -5.51
N ALA A 5 5.75 -21.24 -6.16
CA ALA A 5 6.89 -22.08 -5.84
C ALA A 5 8.24 -21.40 -6.17
N ALA A 6 8.29 -20.59 -7.23
CA ALA A 6 9.47 -19.80 -7.56
C ALA A 6 9.71 -18.69 -6.50
N PHE A 7 8.66 -17.96 -6.11
CA PHE A 7 8.74 -16.93 -5.06
C PHE A 7 9.21 -17.52 -3.73
N ALA A 8 8.69 -18.68 -3.34
CA ALA A 8 9.10 -19.38 -2.13
C ALA A 8 10.57 -19.82 -2.20
N LYS A 9 11.01 -20.33 -3.35
CA LYS A 9 12.42 -20.70 -3.58
C LYS A 9 13.36 -19.50 -3.53
N TRP A 10 12.91 -18.33 -3.99
CA TRP A 10 13.67 -17.08 -3.90
C TRP A 10 13.66 -16.46 -2.50
N GLY A 11 12.84 -17.00 -1.59
CA GLY A 11 12.77 -16.55 -0.20
C GLY A 11 11.93 -15.29 -0.01
N PHE A 12 10.96 -15.03 -0.89
CA PHE A 12 10.00 -13.95 -0.67
C PHE A 12 9.02 -14.30 0.45
N ASP A 13 8.60 -13.28 1.19
CA ASP A 13 7.67 -13.39 2.33
C ASP A 13 6.43 -12.49 2.15
N TYR A 14 6.41 -11.69 1.08
CA TYR A 14 5.38 -10.70 0.80
C TYR A 14 5.04 -10.72 -0.69
N LEU A 15 3.75 -10.85 -1.01
CA LEU A 15 3.25 -10.75 -2.37
C LEU A 15 2.23 -9.62 -2.48
N LYS A 16 2.57 -8.60 -3.27
CA LYS A 16 1.60 -7.64 -3.79
C LYS A 16 1.00 -8.22 -5.07
N TYR A 17 -0.29 -8.51 -5.07
CA TYR A 17 -0.98 -9.17 -6.17
C TYR A 17 -1.93 -8.19 -6.87
N ASP A 18 -1.74 -8.04 -8.18
CA ASP A 18 -2.36 -6.98 -9.00
C ASP A 18 -2.98 -7.55 -10.29
N TRP A 19 -4.21 -7.13 -10.59
CA TRP A 19 -5.00 -7.56 -11.76
C TRP A 19 -6.19 -6.59 -11.99
N PRO A 20 -7.04 -6.72 -13.02
CA PRO A 20 -8.01 -5.66 -13.34
C PRO A 20 -9.12 -5.41 -12.30
N GLU A 21 -9.64 -6.45 -11.63
CA GLU A 21 -10.79 -6.34 -10.73
C GLU A 21 -10.55 -7.15 -9.45
N CYS A 22 -10.65 -6.55 -8.27
CA CYS A 22 -10.46 -7.29 -7.01
C CYS A 22 -11.57 -8.34 -6.81
N ASP A 23 -11.34 -9.60 -7.21
CA ASP A 23 -12.31 -10.69 -7.03
C ASP A 23 -11.81 -11.79 -6.08
N ILE A 24 -12.77 -12.52 -5.50
CA ILE A 24 -12.52 -13.56 -4.51
C ILE A 24 -11.84 -14.78 -5.14
N MET A 25 -12.20 -15.14 -6.37
CA MET A 25 -11.71 -16.36 -7.00
C MET A 25 -10.20 -16.30 -7.23
N HIS A 26 -9.69 -15.20 -7.80
CA HIS A 26 -8.24 -15.04 -8.00
C HIS A 26 -7.48 -14.90 -6.67
N THR A 27 -8.09 -14.25 -5.68
CA THR A 27 -7.52 -14.11 -4.33
C THR A 27 -7.34 -15.47 -3.67
N GLU A 28 -8.40 -16.30 -3.62
CA GLU A 28 -8.36 -17.64 -3.02
C GLU A 28 -7.41 -18.57 -3.77
N ARG A 29 -7.40 -18.50 -5.11
CA ARG A 29 -6.48 -19.27 -5.94
C ARG A 29 -5.02 -18.96 -5.62
N MET A 30 -4.67 -17.69 -5.48
CA MET A 30 -3.30 -17.29 -5.15
C MET A 30 -2.94 -17.67 -3.70
N ARG A 31 -3.85 -17.46 -2.74
CA ARG A 31 -3.64 -17.88 -1.34
C ARG A 31 -3.33 -19.36 -1.24
N ARG A 32 -4.10 -20.20 -1.91
CA ARG A 32 -3.87 -21.66 -1.94
C ARG A 32 -2.52 -22.00 -2.57
N ALA A 33 -2.18 -21.37 -3.69
CA ALA A 33 -0.89 -21.59 -4.34
C ALA A 33 0.30 -21.24 -3.42
N LEU A 34 0.18 -20.17 -2.61
CA LEU A 34 1.18 -19.79 -1.61
C LEU A 34 1.23 -20.78 -0.44
N GLU A 35 0.08 -21.26 0.06
CA GLU A 35 0.01 -22.27 1.13
C GLU A 35 0.67 -23.60 0.72
N GLU A 36 0.46 -24.04 -0.53
CA GLU A 36 1.07 -25.25 -1.08
C GLU A 36 2.62 -25.20 -1.09
N THR A 37 3.22 -24.00 -0.97
CA THR A 37 4.68 -23.86 -0.86
C THR A 37 5.23 -24.19 0.52
N GLY A 38 4.39 -24.20 1.56
CA GLY A 38 4.79 -24.39 2.96
C GLY A 38 5.50 -23.20 3.59
N ARG A 39 5.61 -22.05 2.89
CA ARG A 39 6.19 -20.80 3.41
C ARG A 39 5.07 -19.84 3.83
N ASP A 40 5.30 -19.09 4.90
CA ASP A 40 4.39 -18.02 5.31
C ASP A 40 4.55 -16.80 4.38
N PHE A 41 3.43 -16.32 3.85
CA PHE A 41 3.38 -15.20 2.92
C PHE A 41 2.29 -14.23 3.36
N VAL A 42 2.67 -12.96 3.47
CA VAL A 42 1.72 -11.86 3.54
C VAL A 42 1.18 -11.59 2.13
N LEU A 43 -0.12 -11.73 1.95
CA LEU A 43 -0.79 -11.42 0.68
C LEU A 43 -1.46 -10.04 0.75
N SER A 44 -1.03 -9.15 -0.15
CA SER A 44 -1.56 -7.79 -0.31
C SER A 44 -2.26 -7.63 -1.64
N LEU A 45 -3.55 -7.29 -1.61
CA LEU A 45 -4.33 -7.01 -2.81
C LEU A 45 -4.11 -5.56 -3.23
N CYS A 46 -3.65 -5.38 -4.47
CA CYS A 46 -3.35 -4.08 -5.08
C CYS A 46 -4.54 -3.50 -5.86
N THR A 47 -5.65 -4.20 -5.91
CA THR A 47 -6.82 -3.80 -6.67
C THR A 47 -7.82 -3.18 -5.71
N SER A 48 -8.48 -2.08 -6.07
CA SER A 48 -9.43 -1.42 -5.18
C SER A 48 -10.55 -2.40 -4.81
N CYS A 49 -10.52 -2.94 -3.60
CA CYS A 49 -11.44 -3.98 -3.17
C CYS A 49 -12.75 -3.39 -2.65
N ASP A 50 -13.86 -4.11 -2.87
CA ASP A 50 -15.15 -3.66 -2.33
C ASP A 50 -15.23 -4.00 -0.84
N TRP A 51 -15.37 -2.97 0.00
CA TRP A 51 -15.50 -3.14 1.46
C TRP A 51 -16.70 -4.04 1.83
N LYS A 52 -17.73 -4.14 0.99
CA LYS A 52 -18.87 -5.04 1.21
C LYS A 52 -18.49 -6.52 1.19
N LEU A 53 -17.38 -6.86 0.54
CA LEU A 53 -16.84 -8.22 0.44
C LEU A 53 -15.68 -8.46 1.41
N TYR A 54 -15.46 -7.57 2.38
CA TYR A 54 -14.39 -7.66 3.38
C TYR A 54 -14.27 -9.06 4.00
N ASP A 55 -15.37 -9.64 4.50
CA ASP A 55 -15.35 -10.96 5.14
C ASP A 55 -14.89 -12.07 4.19
N SER A 56 -15.08 -11.88 2.88
CA SER A 56 -14.59 -12.81 1.87
C SER A 56 -13.11 -12.65 1.58
N TYR A 57 -12.62 -11.42 1.41
CA TYR A 57 -11.19 -11.20 1.17
C TYR A 57 -10.33 -11.61 2.37
N THR A 58 -10.77 -11.31 3.59
CA THR A 58 -9.97 -11.55 4.80
C THR A 58 -9.72 -13.02 5.14
N ARG A 59 -10.44 -13.96 4.50
CA ARG A 59 -10.13 -15.38 4.58
C ARG A 59 -8.86 -15.77 3.85
N SER A 60 -8.40 -14.93 2.93
CA SER A 60 -7.32 -15.28 2.01
C SER A 60 -6.26 -14.19 1.84
N ALA A 61 -6.53 -12.95 2.23
CA ALA A 61 -5.60 -11.84 2.13
C ALA A 61 -5.40 -11.11 3.46
N ASN A 62 -4.21 -10.55 3.63
CA ASN A 62 -3.80 -9.82 4.83
C ASN A 62 -3.95 -8.31 4.68
N ILE A 63 -3.80 -7.80 3.46
CA ILE A 63 -3.83 -6.36 3.17
C ILE A 63 -4.76 -6.13 1.99
N LEU A 64 -5.70 -5.19 2.13
CA LEU A 64 -6.73 -4.88 1.14
C LEU A 64 -6.62 -3.42 0.71
N ARG A 65 -6.36 -3.15 -0.58
CA ARG A 65 -6.37 -1.78 -1.09
C ARG A 65 -7.78 -1.19 -1.05
N ALA A 66 -7.92 -0.04 -0.39
CA ALA A 66 -9.18 0.65 -0.15
C ALA A 66 -9.56 1.67 -1.23
N ASN A 67 -8.59 2.10 -2.03
CA ASN A 67 -8.68 3.21 -2.99
C ASN A 67 -7.99 2.88 -4.33
N GLY A 68 -8.10 3.78 -5.30
CA GLY A 68 -7.25 3.75 -6.50
C GLY A 68 -5.86 4.32 -6.24
N ASP A 69 -4.97 4.21 -7.23
CA ASP A 69 -3.58 4.64 -7.12
C ASP A 69 -3.42 6.08 -6.58
N THR A 70 -2.57 6.21 -5.57
CA THR A 70 -2.15 7.49 -5.01
C THR A 70 -1.20 8.17 -5.99
N ARG A 71 -1.47 9.46 -6.21
CA ARG A 71 -0.59 10.38 -6.92
C ARG A 71 -0.24 11.49 -5.96
N ALA A 72 0.99 11.98 -6.01
CA ALA A 72 1.48 13.11 -5.21
C ALA A 72 0.82 14.42 -5.68
N ARG A 73 -0.50 14.53 -5.44
CA ARG A 73 -1.33 15.69 -5.70
C ARG A 73 -2.26 15.87 -4.51
N TRP A 74 -2.32 17.08 -3.98
CA TRP A 74 -3.03 17.35 -2.73
C TRP A 74 -4.50 16.92 -2.75
N ASN A 75 -5.20 17.13 -3.88
CA ASN A 75 -6.59 16.70 -4.03
C ASN A 75 -6.78 15.17 -3.97
N VAL A 76 -5.78 14.39 -4.40
CA VAL A 76 -5.79 12.92 -4.31
C VAL A 76 -5.53 12.48 -2.88
N ILE A 77 -4.55 13.10 -2.20
CA ILE A 77 -4.23 12.82 -0.80
C ILE A 77 -5.44 13.11 0.10
N LEU A 78 -6.05 14.28 -0.02
CA LEU A 78 -7.24 14.66 0.73
C LEU A 78 -8.39 13.67 0.50
N ARG A 79 -8.72 13.39 -0.77
CA ARG A 79 -9.80 12.44 -1.09
C ARG A 79 -9.56 11.09 -0.42
N ASN A 80 -8.35 10.54 -0.57
CA ASN A 80 -8.02 9.24 -0.02
C ASN A 80 -8.10 9.27 1.52
N GLY A 81 -7.54 10.31 2.16
CA GLY A 81 -7.51 10.46 3.62
C GLY A 81 -8.89 10.45 4.30
N PHE A 82 -9.95 10.90 3.62
CA PHE A 82 -11.31 10.94 4.15
C PHE A 82 -12.23 9.80 3.65
N THR A 83 -11.73 8.87 2.84
CA THR A 83 -12.51 7.70 2.36
C THR A 83 -12.35 6.43 3.21
N GLY A 84 -11.49 6.46 4.23
CA GLY A 84 -11.12 5.30 5.05
C GLY A 84 -12.12 4.90 6.15
N ASP A 85 -13.16 5.70 6.41
CA ASP A 85 -14.03 5.55 7.59
C ASP A 85 -14.70 4.17 7.69
N HIS A 86 -15.10 3.57 6.56
CA HIS A 86 -15.68 2.23 6.55
C HIS A 86 -14.67 1.15 6.93
N TRP A 87 -13.44 1.27 6.42
CA TRP A 87 -12.36 0.31 6.65
C TRP A 87 -11.79 0.40 8.07
N SER A 88 -11.81 1.58 8.66
CA SER A 88 -11.32 1.85 10.02
C SER A 88 -11.91 0.89 11.07
N LYS A 89 -13.19 0.52 10.91
CA LYS A 89 -13.96 -0.36 11.80
C LYS A 89 -13.72 -1.85 11.55
N LEU A 90 -13.08 -2.18 10.44
CA LEU A 90 -12.86 -3.54 9.97
C LEU A 90 -11.42 -4.01 10.22
N ILE A 91 -10.53 -3.17 10.74
CA ILE A 91 -9.16 -3.59 11.04
C ILE A 91 -9.14 -4.59 12.20
N ARG A 92 -8.37 -5.67 12.03
CA ARG A 92 -8.08 -6.66 13.07
C ARG A 92 -6.68 -7.26 12.86
N PRO A 93 -6.04 -7.84 13.88
CA PRO A 93 -4.77 -8.53 13.69
C PRO A 93 -4.83 -9.51 12.51
N GLY A 94 -3.84 -9.43 11.61
CA GLY A 94 -3.80 -10.25 10.39
C GLY A 94 -4.58 -9.70 9.20
N CYS A 95 -5.38 -8.64 9.36
CA CYS A 95 -6.08 -7.95 8.29
C CYS A 95 -6.03 -6.42 8.41
N TRP A 96 -5.43 -5.78 7.40
CA TRP A 96 -5.24 -4.34 7.31
C TRP A 96 -5.83 -3.82 6.00
N PHE A 97 -6.26 -2.56 5.99
CA PHE A 97 -6.51 -1.87 4.73
C PHE A 97 -5.30 -1.03 4.33
N ASP A 98 -5.13 -0.85 3.04
CA ASP A 98 -4.05 -0.12 2.39
C ASP A 98 -4.65 1.09 1.65
N MET A 99 -4.19 2.29 2.00
CA MET A 99 -4.56 3.54 1.32
C MET A 99 -3.61 3.86 0.16
N ASP A 100 -2.93 2.85 -0.33
CA ASP A 100 -1.84 2.89 -1.28
C ASP A 100 -0.58 3.58 -0.73
N MET A 101 0.48 3.57 -1.54
CA MET A 101 1.80 4.01 -1.13
C MET A 101 1.84 5.51 -0.80
N LEU A 102 2.74 5.85 0.13
CA LEU A 102 3.08 7.23 0.45
C LEU A 102 3.71 7.91 -0.77
N GLY A 103 3.04 8.96 -1.26
CA GLY A 103 3.52 9.84 -2.33
C GLY A 103 4.54 10.87 -1.83
N LEU A 104 5.51 10.41 -1.04
CA LEU A 104 6.52 11.25 -0.41
C LEU A 104 7.87 11.09 -1.12
N GLY A 105 8.71 12.13 -1.04
CA GLY A 105 10.03 12.14 -1.67
C GLY A 105 9.98 12.24 -3.19
N VAL A 106 11.15 12.10 -3.80
CA VAL A 106 11.28 12.09 -5.27
C VAL A 106 10.90 10.70 -5.78
N MET A 107 9.81 10.63 -6.51
CA MET A 107 9.30 9.44 -7.16
C MET A 107 9.91 9.44 -8.57
N GLN A 108 10.80 8.49 -8.87
CA GLN A 108 11.48 8.41 -10.18
C GLN A 108 10.56 8.03 -11.36
N MET A 109 9.36 8.61 -11.47
CA MET A 109 8.33 8.28 -12.46
C MET A 109 8.15 9.35 -13.55
N ASN A 110 9.18 10.18 -13.79
CA ASN A 110 9.30 11.21 -14.85
C ASN A 110 8.37 12.43 -14.72
N VAL A 111 8.90 13.59 -14.29
CA VAL A 111 9.18 14.84 -15.05
C VAL A 111 9.90 15.80 -14.09
N PRO A 112 11.04 16.43 -14.46
CA PRO A 112 11.54 17.57 -13.68
C PRO A 112 10.63 18.76 -13.96
N SER A 113 9.70 19.08 -13.06
CA SER A 113 9.14 20.44 -13.02
C SER A 113 10.21 21.35 -12.39
N GLU A 114 10.40 22.55 -12.93
CA GLU A 114 11.33 23.56 -12.36
C GLU A 114 10.97 23.99 -10.92
N GLU A 115 9.81 23.54 -10.44
CA GLU A 115 9.27 23.73 -9.09
C GLU A 115 9.88 22.75 -8.06
N ASN A 116 10.54 21.67 -8.51
CA ASN A 116 11.21 20.68 -7.65
C ASN A 116 12.58 21.15 -7.14
N ARG A 117 12.63 22.32 -6.48
CA ARG A 117 13.81 22.75 -5.70
C ARG A 117 13.69 22.26 -4.26
N GLU A 118 14.73 21.58 -3.79
CA GLU A 118 15.04 21.21 -2.40
C GLU A 118 13.88 20.61 -1.58
N GLY A 119 13.82 19.28 -1.51
CA GLY A 119 12.89 18.57 -0.62
C GLY A 119 11.45 18.48 -1.13
N ALA A 120 11.20 18.92 -2.36
CA ALA A 120 9.93 18.73 -3.04
C ALA A 120 9.67 17.23 -3.24
N THR A 121 8.60 16.74 -2.62
CA THR A 121 7.91 15.57 -3.15
C THR A 121 7.35 15.94 -4.51
N ASP A 122 7.23 15.00 -5.46
CA ASP A 122 6.74 15.32 -6.82
C ASP A 122 5.26 15.80 -6.82
N GLY A 123 5.01 17.04 -6.40
CA GLY A 123 3.71 17.70 -6.39
C GLY A 123 3.03 17.92 -5.03
N LEU A 124 3.67 17.62 -3.89
CA LEU A 124 3.22 18.08 -2.57
C LEU A 124 4.23 19.03 -1.91
N SER A 125 3.72 20.10 -1.31
CA SER A 125 4.47 20.95 -0.39
C SER A 125 4.85 20.20 0.89
N ARG A 126 5.77 20.76 1.67
CA ARG A 126 6.21 20.17 2.94
C ARG A 126 5.05 19.91 3.92
N ASP A 127 4.13 20.86 4.04
CA ASP A 127 3.00 20.74 4.98
C ASP A 127 1.99 19.69 4.52
N GLU A 128 1.76 19.59 3.20
CA GLU A 128 0.93 18.54 2.61
C GLU A 128 1.57 17.16 2.77
N ALA A 129 2.89 17.06 2.60
CA ALA A 129 3.66 15.85 2.81
C ALA A 129 3.65 15.40 4.28
N ILE A 130 3.82 16.33 5.23
CA ILE A 130 3.67 16.06 6.66
C ILE A 130 2.25 15.59 6.97
N THR A 131 1.24 16.24 6.39
CA THR A 131 -0.16 15.84 6.58
C THR A 131 -0.43 14.44 6.01
N HIS A 132 0.16 14.10 4.86
CA HIS A 132 0.02 12.77 4.27
C HIS A 132 0.68 11.67 5.11
N PHE A 133 1.82 11.97 5.74
CA PHE A 133 2.53 11.06 6.63
C PHE A 133 1.83 10.92 8.01
N SER A 134 1.23 12.00 8.48
CA SER A 134 0.59 12.03 9.79
C SER A 134 -0.68 11.17 9.73
N PRO A 135 -0.79 10.11 10.57
CA PRO A 135 -2.04 9.40 10.68
C PRO A 135 -3.09 10.39 11.15
N GLY A 136 -4.14 10.59 10.34
CA GLY A 136 -5.32 11.30 10.80
C GLY A 136 -5.95 10.61 12.02
N PRO A 137 -6.96 11.21 12.66
CA PRO A 137 -7.62 10.62 13.84
C PRO A 137 -8.30 9.26 13.59
N VAL A 138 -8.29 8.75 12.35
CA VAL A 138 -8.99 7.54 11.92
C VAL A 138 -7.97 6.45 11.51
N SER A 139 -7.65 5.62 12.49
CA SER A 139 -7.17 4.23 12.37
C SER A 139 -5.74 3.93 11.91
N PRO A 140 -5.18 2.78 12.35
CA PRO A 140 -3.86 2.32 11.95
C PRO A 140 -3.87 1.84 10.48
N VAL A 141 -3.40 2.70 9.58
CA VAL A 141 -3.13 2.38 8.17
C VAL A 141 -1.74 1.77 8.05
N ARG A 142 -1.60 0.69 7.26
CA ARG A 142 -0.27 0.16 6.91
C ARG A 142 0.24 0.90 5.69
N CYS A 143 1.30 1.68 5.85
CA CYS A 143 1.89 2.45 4.76
C CYS A 143 3.06 1.71 4.10
N SER A 144 3.05 1.66 2.77
CA SER A 144 4.22 1.33 1.94
C SER A 144 4.77 2.61 1.32
N SER A 145 6.07 2.74 1.08
CA SER A 145 6.66 3.91 0.41
C SER A 145 7.22 3.50 -0.95
N ALA A 146 7.02 4.34 -1.97
CA ALA A 146 7.62 4.17 -3.29
C ALA A 146 8.83 5.10 -3.54
N ALA A 147 9.25 5.86 -2.51
CA ALA A 147 10.37 6.79 -2.61
C ALA A 147 11.71 6.06 -2.70
N THR A 148 12.64 6.61 -3.49
CA THR A 148 14.05 6.22 -3.41
C THR A 148 14.71 6.98 -2.26
N TRP A 149 15.46 6.28 -1.39
CA TRP A 149 16.14 6.87 -0.23
C TRP A 149 17.68 6.84 -0.35
N PRO A 150 18.31 7.52 -1.31
CA PRO A 150 19.75 7.65 -1.32
C PRO A 150 20.16 8.66 -0.22
N ASN A 151 20.84 8.17 0.83
CA ASN A 151 21.44 8.95 1.93
C ASN A 151 20.54 9.38 3.10
N TRP A 152 19.82 8.44 3.72
CA TRP A 152 19.21 8.71 5.04
C TRP A 152 20.28 8.62 6.14
N THR A 153 20.82 9.76 6.58
CA THR A 153 21.56 9.84 7.84
C THR A 153 20.55 10.07 8.96
N ALA A 154 20.35 9.07 9.82
CA ALA A 154 19.62 9.24 11.06
C ALA A 154 20.27 10.38 11.87
N SER A 155 19.54 11.47 12.11
CA SER A 155 19.98 12.46 13.09
C SER A 155 19.84 11.84 14.48
N PRO A 156 20.85 11.92 15.36
CA PRO A 156 20.71 11.46 16.72
C PRO A 156 19.64 12.30 17.42
N ALA A 157 18.73 11.62 18.14
CA ALA A 157 17.72 12.27 18.96
C ALA A 157 18.40 13.15 20.04
N HIS A 158 17.88 14.37 20.21
CA HIS A 158 18.23 15.28 21.31
C HIS A 158 17.63 14.82 22.64
#